data_AF-A0A1Z4IGU3-F1
#
_entry.id   AF-A0A1Z4IGU3-F1
#
_cell.length_a   1.000
_cell.length_b   1.000
_cell.length_c   1.000
_cell.angle_alpha   90.00
_cell.angle_beta   90.00
_cell.angle_gamma   90.00
#
_symmetry.space_group_name_H-M   'P 1'
#
loop_
_entity.id
_entity.type
_entity.pdbx_description
1 polymer ?
#
loop_
_entity_poly.entity_id
_entity_poly.type
_entity_poly.pdbx_seq_one_letter_code
_entity_poly.pdbx_strand_id
1 'polypeptide(L)'
;MSQFFKNDAQLLVPQISYQIMSNIKVDTVVCINRSVLIVYYTPGQCWQFRIISRSGGIFGEQKIYYSAAAALQTGLEWVRDEL
;
A
#
# COMPACT_ATOMS: atom_id res chain seq x y z
N MET A 1 -42.19 -47.43 -5.61
CA MET A 1 -41.75 -46.49 -6.67
C MET A 1 -42.08 -45.09 -6.16
N SER A 2 -41.18 -44.16 -5.89
CA SER A 2 -39.81 -43.93 -6.36
C SER A 2 -39.03 -43.06 -5.36
N GLN A 3 -37.80 -43.50 -5.09
CA GLN A 3 -36.56 -42.81 -4.72
C GLN A 3 -36.56 -41.57 -3.77
N PHE A 4 -35.98 -41.84 -2.60
CA PHE A 4 -35.03 -40.98 -1.88
C PHE A 4 -34.10 -40.17 -2.80
N PHE A 5 -33.85 -38.91 -2.45
CA PHE A 5 -32.47 -38.42 -2.31
C PHE A 5 -32.39 -37.51 -1.07
N LYS A 6 -31.46 -37.87 -0.19
CA LYS A 6 -31.04 -37.13 1.00
C LYS A 6 -30.52 -35.76 0.56
N ASN A 7 -30.86 -34.71 1.30
CA ASN A 7 -29.98 -33.56 1.41
C ASN A 7 -29.61 -33.41 2.87
N ASP A 8 -28.50 -34.09 3.19
CA ASP A 8 -27.79 -34.00 4.45
C ASP A 8 -27.44 -32.52 4.72
N ALA A 9 -27.76 -32.07 5.92
CA ALA A 9 -27.08 -30.94 6.52
C ALA A 9 -25.57 -31.27 6.64
N GLN A 10 -24.74 -30.22 6.66
CA GLN A 10 -23.26 -30.20 6.67
C GLN A 10 -22.70 -30.06 5.24
N LEU A 11 -21.97 -29.01 4.86
CA LEU A 11 -20.94 -28.29 5.60
C LEU A 11 -20.97 -26.79 5.26
N LEU A 12 -20.92 -25.96 6.31
CA LEU A 12 -20.47 -24.58 6.23
C LEU A 12 -19.04 -24.59 5.67
N VAL A 13 -18.88 -24.31 4.38
CA VAL A 13 -17.57 -23.95 3.82
C VAL A 13 -17.26 -22.56 4.37
N PRO A 14 -16.23 -22.37 5.21
CA PRO A 14 -15.95 -21.04 5.73
C PRO A 14 -15.52 -20.18 4.55
N GLN A 15 -16.25 -19.09 4.32
CA GLN A 15 -15.88 -18.01 3.41
C GLN A 15 -14.62 -17.32 3.97
N ILE A 16 -13.47 -18.00 3.94
CA ILE A 16 -12.18 -17.34 4.15
C ILE A 16 -11.76 -16.82 2.78
N SER A 17 -12.43 -15.76 2.33
CA SER A 17 -11.72 -14.78 1.53
C SER A 17 -10.63 -14.24 2.45
N TYR A 18 -9.39 -14.71 2.27
CA TYR A 18 -8.23 -13.99 2.79
C TYR A 18 -8.21 -12.64 2.06
N GLN A 19 -9.04 -11.70 2.51
CA GLN A 19 -8.81 -10.29 2.29
C GLN A 19 -7.54 -10.00 3.07
N ILE A 20 -6.38 -10.11 2.42
CA ILE A 20 -5.19 -9.44 2.89
C ILE A 20 -5.56 -7.96 2.84
N MET A 21 -6.07 -7.43 3.94
CA MET A 21 -6.19 -6.01 4.17
C MET A 21 -4.77 -5.47 4.08
N SER A 22 -4.40 -5.00 2.90
CA SER A 22 -3.20 -4.24 2.68
C SER A 22 -3.39 -2.88 3.35
N ASN A 23 -3.24 -2.87 4.68
CA ASN A 23 -3.40 -1.68 5.49
C ASN A 23 -2.17 -0.80 5.26
N ILE A 24 -2.25 0.04 4.24
CA ILE A 24 -1.26 1.07 3.97
C ILE A 24 -1.51 2.20 4.96
N LYS A 25 -0.54 2.48 5.82
CA LYS A 25 -0.60 3.61 6.74
C LYS A 25 0.20 4.76 6.16
N VAL A 26 -0.46 5.86 5.83
CA VAL A 26 0.22 7.11 5.47
C VAL A 26 0.75 7.73 6.76
N ASP A 27 2.04 8.08 6.76
CA ASP A 27 2.70 8.74 7.89
C ASP A 27 2.87 10.24 7.63
N THR A 28 3.38 10.59 6.45
CA THR A 28 3.67 11.98 6.10
C THR A 28 3.23 12.28 4.68
N VAL A 29 2.62 13.46 4.48
CA VAL A 29 2.34 14.04 3.16
C VAL A 29 2.92 15.45 3.12
N VAL A 30 3.75 15.74 2.12
CA VAL A 30 4.38 17.05 1.94
C VAL A 30 4.11 17.56 0.53
N CYS A 31 3.64 18.79 0.41
CA CYS A 31 3.47 19.47 -0.87
C CYS A 31 4.64 20.44 -1.08
N ILE A 32 5.43 20.24 -2.13
CA ILE A 32 6.61 21.06 -2.45
C ILE A 32 6.61 21.35 -3.95
N ASN A 33 6.63 22.63 -4.34
CA ASN A 33 6.77 23.07 -5.74
C ASN A 33 5.78 22.46 -6.75
N ARG A 34 4.55 22.17 -6.28
CA ARG A 34 3.46 21.48 -7.01
C ARG A 34 3.72 19.98 -7.26
N SER A 35 4.68 19.40 -6.56
CA SER A 35 4.82 17.96 -6.38
C SER A 35 4.33 17.57 -4.98
N VAL A 36 3.89 16.32 -4.83
CA VAL A 36 3.42 15.75 -3.56
C VAL A 36 4.31 14.56 -3.20
N LEU A 37 5.00 14.64 -2.07
CA LEU A 37 5.73 13.53 -1.48
C LEU A 37 4.84 12.85 -0.43
N ILE A 38 4.69 11.53 -0.54
CA ILE A 38 3.92 10.70 0.38
C ILE A 38 4.85 9.65 0.96
N VAL A 39 4.93 9.56 2.28
CA VAL A 39 5.62 8.49 3.02
C VAL A 39 4.58 7.59 3.65
N TYR A 40 4.71 6.29 3.43
CA TYR A 40 3.73 5.30 3.89
C TYR A 40 4.41 4.01 4.36
N TYR A 41 3.75 3.35 5.29
CA TYR A 41 4.10 2.04 5.80
C TYR A 41 3.30 0.98 5.06
N THR A 42 3.99 -0.05 4.60
CA THR A 42 3.37 -1.15 3.86
C THR A 42 3.08 -2.35 4.77
N PRO A 43 2.16 -3.25 4.35
CA PRO A 43 1.96 -4.53 5.03
C PRO A 43 3.22 -5.40 5.12
N GLY A 44 4.20 -5.17 4.24
CA GLY A 44 5.51 -5.83 4.27
C GLY A 44 6.44 -5.33 5.38
N GLN A 45 5.91 -4.58 6.35
CA GLN A 45 6.63 -4.01 7.48
C GLN A 45 7.80 -3.11 7.10
N CYS A 46 7.65 -2.37 6.01
CA CYS A 46 8.68 -1.46 5.52
C CYS A 46 8.11 -0.09 5.17
N TRP A 47 8.97 0.92 5.32
CA TRP A 47 8.68 2.30 4.92
C TRP A 47 9.03 2.49 3.44
N GLN A 48 8.17 3.21 2.74
CA GLN A 48 8.34 3.59 1.34
C GLN A 48 7.89 5.02 1.13
N PHE A 49 8.27 5.59 -0.01
CA PHE A 49 7.76 6.88 -0.45
C PHE A 49 7.33 6.85 -1.91
N ARG A 50 6.44 7.78 -2.25
CA ARG A 50 6.01 8.09 -3.62
C ARG A 50 5.98 9.60 -3.81
N ILE A 51 6.40 10.06 -4.98
CA ILE A 51 6.32 11.45 -5.40
C ILE A 51 5.32 11.53 -6.54
N ILE A 52 4.35 12.42 -6.44
CA ILE A 52 3.45 12.78 -7.54
C ILE A 52 3.96 14.12 -8.06
N SER A 53 4.50 14.14 -9.28
CA SER A 53 4.99 15.37 -9.88
C SER A 53 3.85 16.28 -10.35
N ARG A 54 4.20 17.51 -10.71
CA ARG A 54 3.26 18.48 -11.30
C ARG A 54 2.59 17.96 -12.57
N SER A 55 3.27 17.14 -13.37
CA SER A 55 2.71 16.56 -14.61
C SER A 55 1.80 15.35 -14.34
N GLY A 56 1.66 14.93 -13.08
CA GLY A 56 0.91 13.73 -12.69
C GLY A 56 1.75 12.45 -12.78
N GLY A 57 3.05 12.55 -13.03
CA GLY A 57 3.96 11.40 -12.99
C GLY A 57 4.10 10.89 -11.56
N ILE A 58 4.13 9.57 -11.39
CA ILE A 58 4.33 8.94 -10.09
C ILE A 58 5.72 8.33 -10.07
N PHE A 59 6.55 8.82 -9.16
CA PHE A 59 7.93 8.39 -8.96
C PHE A 59 8.10 7.80 -7.59
N GLY A 60 9.11 6.97 -7.43
CA GLY A 60 9.46 6.37 -6.16
C GLY A 60 10.31 5.13 -6.38
N GLU A 61 11.05 4.75 -5.35
CA GLU A 61 11.91 3.59 -5.40
C GLU A 61 11.17 2.35 -4.87
N GLN A 62 11.61 1.16 -5.29
CA GLN A 62 11.22 -0.12 -4.64
C GLN A 62 12.12 -0.47 -3.44
N LYS A 63 12.93 0.49 -2.99
CA LYS A 63 13.79 0.32 -1.82
C LYS A 63 12.96 0.33 -0.54
N ILE A 64 13.35 -0.53 0.39
CA ILE A 64 12.77 -0.59 1.74
C ILE A 64 13.56 0.32 2.68
N TYR A 65 12.85 1.13 3.44
CA TYR A 65 13.43 2.00 4.47
C TYR A 65 13.05 1.47 5.86
N TYR A 66 14.02 1.48 6.78
CA TYR A 66 13.83 1.00 8.16
C TYR A 66 13.09 2.02 9.05
N SER A 67 13.01 3.29 8.63
CA SER A 67 12.28 4.34 9.34
C SER A 67 11.54 5.27 8.38
N ALA A 68 10.44 5.85 8.86
CA ALA A 68 9.68 6.88 8.12
C ALA A 68 10.57 8.09 7.80
N ALA A 69 11.43 8.48 8.74
CA ALA A 69 12.36 9.60 8.58
C ALA A 69 13.37 9.35 7.44
N ALA A 70 13.89 8.12 7.30
CA ALA A 70 14.79 7.78 6.20
C ALA A 70 14.09 7.84 4.84
N ALA A 71 12.86 7.32 4.74
CA ALA A 71 12.05 7.41 3.53
C ALA A 71 11.72 8.87 3.17
N LEU A 72 11.39 9.70 4.18
CA LEU A 72 11.12 11.12 4.01
C LEU A 72 12.36 11.86 3.50
N GLN A 73 13.52 11.65 4.12
CA GLN A 73 14.75 12.34 3.74
C GLN A 73 15.13 12.05 2.28
N THR A 74 15.12 10.78 1.87
CA THR A 74 15.42 10.42 0.47
C THR A 74 14.38 10.98 -0.49
N GLY A 75 13.10 10.95 -0.13
CA GLY A 75 12.05 11.58 -0.93
C GLY A 75 12.24 13.09 -1.09
N LEU A 76 12.68 13.79 -0.03
CA LEU A 76 12.98 15.22 -0.09
C LEU A 76 14.20 15.55 -0.95
N GLU A 77 15.22 14.69 -0.94
CA GLU A 77 16.40 14.81 -1.82
C GLU A 77 15.98 14.68 -3.29
N TRP A 78 15.16 13.67 -3.62
CA TRP A 78 14.65 13.48 -4.99
C TRP A 78 13.81 14.64 -5.49
N VAL A 79 12.91 15.18 -4.65
CA VAL A 79 12.11 16.35 -5.03
C VAL A 79 12.98 17.59 -5.26
N ARG A 80 14.15 17.69 -4.61
CA ARG A 80 15.10 18.79 -4.88
C ARG A 80 15.83 18.61 -6.20
N ASP A 81 16.19 17.38 -6.56
CA ASP A 81 16.86 17.08 -7.83
C ASP A 81 15.94 17.25 -9.05
N GLU A 82 14.61 17.21 -8.87
CA GLU A 82 13.63 17.53 -9.93
C GLU A 82 13.45 19.04 -10.20
N LEU A 83 14.04 19.92 -9.39
CA LEU A 83 13.94 21.39 -9.53
C LEU A 83 15.09 21.98 -10.34
#